data_AF-A0A524CPM6-F1
#
_entry.id   AF-A0A524CPM6-F1
#
_cell.length_a   1.000
_cell.length_b   1.000
_cell.length_c   1.000
_cell.angle_alpha   90.00
_cell.angle_beta   90.00
_cell.angle_gamma   90.00
#
_symmetry.space_group_name_H-M   'P 1'
#
loop_
_entity.id
_entity.type
_entity.pdbx_description
1 polymer ?
#
loop_
_entity_poly.entity_id
_entity_poly.type
_entity_poly.pdbx_seq_one_letter_code
_entity_poly.pdbx_strand_id
1 'polypeptide(L)'
;MGLCKFCGNKDPTISQVLGVCRECILKKDWERIETHLRKVHHKVRKKEALPCSPPKTPEETMALECNLCINECRLLKGDVSYCGLRS
;
A
#
# COMPACT_ATOMS: atom_id res chain seq x y z
N MET A 1 -5.76 21.17 -8.04
CA MET A 1 -6.50 20.67 -6.85
C MET A 1 -6.91 19.23 -7.11
N GLY A 2 -6.88 18.36 -6.11
CA GLY A 2 -7.40 16.99 -6.22
C GLY A 2 -8.89 16.93 -5.93
N LEU A 3 -9.54 15.82 -6.33
CA LEU A 3 -10.97 15.55 -6.14
C LEU A 3 -11.15 14.27 -5.32
N CYS A 4 -11.93 14.35 -4.25
CA CYS A 4 -12.33 13.17 -3.49
C CYS A 4 -13.43 12.39 -4.22
N LYS A 5 -13.18 11.12 -4.54
CA LYS A 5 -14.14 10.25 -5.23
C LYS A 5 -15.36 9.84 -4.39
N PHE A 6 -15.31 10.07 -3.08
CA PHE A 6 -16.35 9.60 -2.13
C PHE A 6 -17.30 10.70 -1.68
N CYS A 7 -16.88 11.96 -1.70
CA CYS A 7 -17.72 13.09 -1.31
C CYS A 7 -17.74 14.23 -2.33
N GLY A 8 -16.93 14.17 -3.40
CA GLY A 8 -16.85 15.22 -4.42
C GLY A 8 -16.06 16.47 -4.01
N ASN A 9 -15.51 16.53 -2.80
CA ASN A 9 -14.73 17.70 -2.35
C ASN A 9 -13.49 17.92 -3.24
N LYS A 10 -13.19 19.19 -3.55
CA LYS A 10 -11.99 19.61 -4.28
C LYS A 10 -11.11 20.44 -3.36
N ASP A 11 -9.85 20.04 -3.21
CA ASP A 11 -8.92 20.68 -2.28
C ASP A 11 -7.46 20.53 -2.78
N PRO A 12 -6.58 21.52 -2.60
CA PRO A 12 -5.16 21.40 -2.97
C PRO A 12 -4.40 20.31 -2.19
N THR A 13 -4.85 19.95 -0.98
CA THR A 13 -4.25 18.89 -0.14
C THR A 13 -4.66 17.48 -0.57
N ILE A 14 -5.70 17.33 -1.41
CA ILE A 14 -6.08 16.03 -1.95
C ILE A 14 -5.11 15.66 -3.08
N SER A 15 -4.42 14.54 -2.90
CA SER A 15 -3.58 13.95 -3.96
C SER A 15 -4.43 13.53 -5.15
N GLN A 16 -4.01 13.87 -6.36
CA GLN A 16 -4.66 13.42 -7.61
C GLN A 16 -4.56 11.90 -7.80
N VAL A 17 -3.50 11.28 -7.27
CA VAL A 17 -3.27 9.83 -7.36
C VAL A 17 -4.17 9.10 -6.35
N LEU A 18 -4.20 9.55 -5.09
CA LEU A 18 -5.03 8.93 -4.06
C LEU A 18 -6.51 9.21 -4.29
N GLY A 19 -6.89 10.43 -4.67
CA GLY A 19 -8.27 10.82 -4.96
C GLY A 19 -9.22 10.67 -3.77
N VAL A 20 -8.71 10.84 -2.56
CA VAL A 20 -9.47 10.71 -1.30
C VAL A 20 -9.05 11.83 -0.35
N CYS A 21 -10.02 12.41 0.37
CA CYS A 21 -9.75 13.41 1.39
C CYS A 21 -9.66 12.77 2.79
N ARG A 22 -9.02 13.50 3.72
CA ARG A 22 -8.91 13.13 5.14
C ARG A 22 -10.26 12.81 5.78
N GLU A 23 -11.26 13.66 5.56
CA GLU A 23 -12.57 13.48 6.20
C GLU A 23 -13.27 12.18 5.77
N CYS A 24 -13.12 11.77 4.51
CA CYS A 24 -13.63 10.48 4.08
C CYS A 24 -12.89 9.33 4.74
N ILE A 25 -11.55 9.37 4.79
CA ILE A 25 -10.73 8.34 5.46
C ILE A 25 -11.20 8.11 6.90
N LEU A 26 -11.50 9.18 7.64
CA LEU A 26 -11.78 9.10 9.08
C LEU A 26 -13.25 8.81 9.42
N LYS A 27 -14.20 9.21 8.55
CA LYS A 27 -15.63 9.29 8.94
C LYS A 27 -16.61 8.56 8.01
N LYS A 28 -16.16 8.05 6.87
CA LYS A 28 -17.03 7.33 5.92
C LYS A 28 -16.78 5.83 6.00
N ASP A 29 -17.52 5.07 5.19
CA ASP A 29 -17.38 3.62 5.06
C ASP A 29 -15.92 3.23 4.76
N TRP A 30 -15.26 2.70 5.78
CA TRP A 30 -13.84 2.37 5.74
C TRP A 30 -13.57 1.21 4.78
N GLU A 31 -14.41 0.17 4.73
CA GLU A 31 -14.17 -0.99 3.86
C GLU A 31 -14.13 -0.59 2.38
N ARG A 32 -15.07 0.29 1.99
CA ARG A 32 -15.11 0.84 0.63
C ARG A 32 -13.90 1.73 0.33
N ILE A 33 -13.46 2.54 1.29
CA ILE A 33 -12.30 3.42 1.14
C ILE A 33 -11.00 2.65 1.10
N GLU A 34 -10.82 1.70 2.01
CA GLU A 34 -9.67 0.81 2.09
C GLU A 34 -9.49 0.05 0.78
N THR A 35 -10.58 -0.48 0.21
CA THR A 35 -10.55 -1.17 -1.08
C THR A 35 -9.98 -0.27 -2.19
N HIS A 36 -10.38 1.00 -2.24
CA HIS A 36 -9.85 1.97 -3.20
C HIS A 36 -8.38 2.31 -2.92
N LEU A 37 -8.03 2.58 -1.66
CA LEU A 37 -6.67 2.91 -1.25
C LEU A 37 -5.69 1.78 -1.56
N ARG A 38 -6.05 0.52 -1.25
CA ARG A 38 -5.25 -0.67 -1.59
C ARG A 38 -5.05 -0.79 -3.10
N LYS A 39 -6.09 -0.59 -3.91
CA LYS A 39 -5.97 -0.61 -5.38
C LYS A 39 -5.00 0.44 -5.91
N VAL A 40 -5.09 1.68 -5.41
CA VAL A 40 -4.14 2.74 -5.78
C VAL A 40 -2.72 2.39 -5.34
N HIS A 41 -2.55 1.90 -4.11
CA HIS A 41 -1.25 1.50 -3.58
C HIS A 41 -0.61 0.38 -4.40
N HIS A 42 -1.35 -0.68 -4.71
CA HIS A 42 -0.89 -1.78 -5.57
C HIS A 42 -0.46 -1.27 -6.95
N LYS A 43 -1.25 -0.36 -7.56
CA LYS A 43 -0.92 0.21 -8.88
C LYS A 43 0.39 0.97 -8.87
N VAL A 44 0.65 1.76 -7.83
CA VAL A 44 1.91 2.51 -7.70
C VAL A 44 3.07 1.55 -7.46
N ARG A 45 2.93 0.61 -6.52
CA ARG A 45 4.00 -0.34 -6.18
C ARG A 45 4.39 -1.23 -7.34
N LYS A 46 3.43 -1.72 -8.13
CA LYS A 46 3.70 -2.49 -9.35
C LYS A 46 4.53 -1.72 -10.37
N LYS A 47 4.32 -0.40 -10.51
CA LYS A 47 5.11 0.44 -11.43
C LYS A 47 6.58 0.54 -11.01
N GLU A 48 6.82 0.54 -9.72
CA GLU A 48 8.15 0.60 -9.12
C GLU A 48 8.79 -0.78 -8.92
N ALA A 49 8.21 -1.84 -9.52
CA ALA A 49 8.64 -3.23 -9.33
C ALA A 49 8.70 -3.68 -7.86
N LEU A 50 7.86 -3.07 -7.00
CA LEU A 50 7.75 -3.42 -5.59
C LEU A 50 6.57 -4.38 -5.32
N PRO A 51 6.66 -5.28 -4.32
CA PRO A 51 5.58 -6.22 -3.99
C PRO A 51 4.28 -5.50 -3.62
N CYS A 52 3.11 -5.93 -4.09
CA CYS A 52 1.84 -5.24 -3.79
C CYS A 52 1.47 -5.26 -2.29
N SER A 53 1.86 -6.30 -1.57
CA SER A 53 1.70 -6.49 -0.14
C SER A 53 3.01 -6.94 0.49
N PRO A 54 3.19 -6.85 1.82
CA PRO A 54 4.34 -7.44 2.48
C PRO A 54 4.52 -8.91 2.09
N PRO A 55 5.70 -9.31 1.62
CA PRO A 55 5.99 -10.72 1.35
C PRO A 55 5.85 -11.54 2.64
N LYS A 56 5.10 -12.64 2.55
CA LYS A 56 4.79 -13.56 3.65
C LYS A 56 5.00 -15.00 3.20
N THR A 57 6.17 -15.26 2.65
CA THR A 57 6.59 -16.60 2.23
C THR A 57 6.39 -17.63 3.35
N PRO A 58 5.92 -18.86 3.05
CA PRO A 58 5.82 -19.95 4.02
C PRO A 58 7.17 -20.24 4.67
N GLU A 59 7.16 -20.55 5.97
CA GLU A 59 8.36 -20.71 6.79
C GLU A 59 9.28 -21.81 6.23
N GLU A 60 8.70 -22.88 5.69
CA GLU A 60 9.41 -24.04 5.14
C GLU A 60 10.25 -23.70 3.90
N THR A 61 9.92 -22.61 3.23
CA THR A 61 10.59 -22.16 2.00
C THR A 61 11.35 -20.84 2.17
N MET A 62 11.23 -20.21 3.35
CA MET A 62 11.78 -18.89 3.61
C MET A 62 13.31 -18.88 3.62
N ALA A 63 13.90 -17.93 2.91
CA ALA A 63 15.34 -17.68 2.92
C ALA A 63 15.75 -16.58 3.91
N LEU A 64 14.91 -15.56 4.11
CA LEU A 64 15.19 -14.44 4.99
C LEU A 64 13.91 -13.89 5.65
N GLU A 65 14.01 -13.58 6.95
CA GLU A 65 13.01 -12.82 7.70
C GLU A 65 13.57 -11.42 8.05
N CYS A 66 12.74 -10.38 7.90
CA CYS A 66 13.07 -9.00 8.24
C CYS A 66 12.19 -8.49 9.38
N ASN A 67 12.78 -8.19 10.53
CA ASN A 67 12.10 -7.76 11.75
C ASN A 67 12.23 -6.24 12.03
N LEU A 68 12.57 -5.42 11.03
CA LEU A 68 12.80 -3.97 11.22
C LEU A 68 11.52 -3.13 11.36
N CYS A 69 10.36 -3.66 10.95
CA CYS A 69 9.08 -2.97 11.05
C CYS A 69 7.94 -3.99 11.18
N ILE A 70 6.74 -3.50 11.49
CA ILE A 70 5.52 -4.31 11.68
C ILE A 70 5.15 -5.22 10.50
N ASN A 71 5.70 -4.97 9.30
CA ASN A 71 5.41 -5.80 8.14
C ASN A 71 6.05 -7.18 8.21
N GLU A 72 7.13 -7.35 8.97
CA GLU A 72 7.80 -8.64 9.21
C GLU A 72 7.92 -9.50 7.93
N CYS A 73 8.62 -8.97 6.92
CA CYS A 73 8.65 -9.59 5.60
C CYS A 73 9.38 -10.93 5.67
N ARG A 74 8.76 -11.98 5.11
CA ARG A 74 9.39 -13.28 4.86
C ARG A 74 9.60 -13.45 3.37
N LEU A 75 10.85 -13.72 2.98
CA LEU A 75 11.35 -13.61 1.60
C LEU A 75 11.93 -14.95 1.13
N LEU A 76 11.70 -15.26 -0.15
CA LEU A 76 12.47 -16.25 -0.90
C LEU A 76 13.80 -15.65 -1.39
N LYS A 77 14.69 -16.51 -1.88
CA LYS A 77 15.94 -16.07 -2.51
C LYS A 77 15.63 -15.24 -3.77
N GLY A 78 16.08 -13.98 -3.78
CA GLY A 78 15.86 -13.03 -4.89
C GLY A 78 14.56 -12.22 -4.79
N ASP A 79 13.77 -12.40 -3.72
CA ASP A 79 12.60 -11.55 -3.47
C ASP A 79 13.00 -10.14 -3.06
N VAL A 80 12.19 -9.17 -3.50
CA VAL A 80 12.27 -7.79 -3.03
C VAL A 80 11.42 -7.62 -1.78
N SER A 81 11.98 -7.05 -0.72
CA SER A 81 11.23 -6.70 0.50
C SER A 81 10.19 -5.61 0.27
N TYR A 82 9.20 -5.48 1.16
CA TYR A 82 8.14 -4.49 1.01
C TYR A 82 8.65 -3.04 0.94
N CYS A 83 9.72 -2.71 1.67
CA CYS A 83 10.34 -1.38 1.61
C CYS A 83 11.40 -1.24 0.51
N GLY A 84 11.80 -2.33 -0.16
CA GLY A 84 12.84 -2.34 -1.19
C GLY A 84 14.28 -2.19 -0.66
N LEU A 85 14.50 -2.06 0.65
CA LEU A 85 15.84 -1.90 1.24
C LEU A 85 16.64 -3.20 1.35
N ARG A 86 15.98 -4.34 1.14
CA ARG A 86 16.59 -5.66 1.06
C ARG A 86 16.08 -6.32 -0.23
N SER A 87 16.99 -6.62 -1.15
CA SER A 87 16.79 -7.28 -2.45
C SER A 87 17.92 -8.27 -2.69
#